data_AF-A0A371MQQ1-F1
#
_entry.id   AF-A0A371MQQ1-F1
#
_cell.length_a   1.000
_cell.length_b   1.000
_cell.length_c   1.000
_cell.angle_alpha   90.00
_cell.angle_beta   90.00
_cell.angle_gamma   90.00
#
_symmetry.space_group_name_H-M   'P 1'
#
loop_
_entity.id
_entity.type
_entity.pdbx_description
1 polymer ?
#
loop_
_entity_poly.entity_id
_entity_poly.type
_entity_poly.pdbx_seq_one_letter_code
_entity_poly.pdbx_strand_id
1 'polypeptide(L)'
;GEGQTAKVAARIEDTLLGRGHDVTTVDVESLPADLDTETFDAILVGSSIHIGKHHEAVREFVDSNNEILNVRPTGFFQLSLSSAVDEPEQQAEAAQYVDELFERSDWHPDKIGLFGGALRYSKYGFLKRLLLKRIAKGATGDVDT
;
A
#
# COMPACT_ATOMS: atom_id res chain seq x y z
N GLY A 1 -7.95 7.31 -4.25
CA GLY A 1 -8.43 7.33 -2.84
C GLY A 1 -8.37 8.73 -2.26
N GLU A 2 -8.97 8.98 -1.09
CA GLU A 2 -9.09 10.31 -0.42
C GLU A 2 -7.74 10.92 0.08
N GLY A 3 -6.66 10.82 -0.71
CA GLY A 3 -5.35 11.43 -0.42
C GLY A 3 -4.59 10.86 0.80
N GLN A 4 -5.05 9.75 1.38
CA GLN A 4 -4.44 9.20 2.60
C GLN A 4 -3.05 8.60 2.34
N THR A 5 -2.87 7.90 1.22
CA THR A 5 -1.56 7.38 0.82
C THR A 5 -0.56 8.52 0.62
N ALA A 6 -0.98 9.59 -0.06
CA ALA A 6 -0.18 10.79 -0.24
C ALA A 6 0.19 11.47 1.09
N LYS A 7 -0.73 11.51 2.08
CA LYS A 7 -0.41 12.03 3.42
C LYS A 7 0.61 11.18 4.18
N VAL A 8 0.52 9.86 4.07
CA VAL A 8 1.50 8.96 4.68
C VAL A 8 2.85 9.12 3.98
N ALA A 9 2.87 9.18 2.64
CA ALA A 9 4.07 9.45 1.86
C ALA A 9 4.73 10.78 2.28
N ALA A 10 3.96 11.87 2.35
CA ALA A 10 4.45 13.17 2.81
C ALA A 10 5.02 13.12 4.24
N ARG A 11 4.38 12.38 5.16
CA ARG A 11 4.90 12.22 6.52
C ARG A 11 6.21 11.44 6.56
N ILE A 12 6.37 10.45 5.68
CA ILE A 12 7.60 9.68 5.54
C ILE A 12 8.70 10.55 4.93
N GLU A 13 8.39 11.30 3.88
CA GLU A 13 9.26 12.31 3.28
C GLU A 13 9.78 13.31 4.32
N ASP A 14 8.90 13.96 5.09
CA ASP A 14 9.29 14.87 6.17
C ASP A 14 10.25 14.20 7.18
N THR A 15 10.04 12.91 7.47
CA THR A 15 10.89 12.15 8.40
C THR A 15 12.27 11.89 7.82
N LEU A 16 12.35 11.54 6.52
CA LEU A 16 13.60 11.24 5.84
C LEU A 16 14.40 12.52 5.57
N LEU A 17 13.74 13.61 5.14
CA LEU A 17 14.32 14.94 5.04
C LEU A 17 14.87 15.40 6.40
N GLY A 18 14.10 15.24 7.48
CA GLY A 18 14.54 15.57 8.83
C GLY A 18 15.73 14.74 9.36
N ARG A 19 16.04 13.61 8.70
CA ARG A 19 17.23 12.78 8.96
C ARG A 19 18.40 13.10 8.03
N GLY A 20 18.23 14.06 7.11
CA GLY A 20 19.28 14.52 6.20
C GLY A 20 19.38 13.72 4.89
N HIS A 21 18.33 13.01 4.49
CA HIS A 21 18.26 12.36 3.18
C HIS A 21 17.65 13.29 2.14
N ASP A 22 18.09 13.19 0.89
CA ASP A 22 17.39 13.76 -0.25
C ASP A 22 16.22 12.83 -0.64
N VAL A 23 15.03 13.41 -0.85
CA VAL A 23 13.80 12.64 -1.07
C VAL A 23 13.05 13.19 -2.27
N THR A 24 12.61 12.28 -3.14
CA THR A 24 11.69 12.57 -4.25
C THR A 24 10.41 11.76 -4.03
N THR A 25 9.28 12.45 -3.87
CA THR A 25 7.96 11.82 -3.77
C THR A 25 7.17 12.06 -5.06
N VAL A 26 6.69 10.98 -5.68
CA VAL A 26 5.87 11.03 -6.90
C VAL A 26 4.63 10.15 -6.76
N ASP A 27 3.56 10.53 -7.47
CA ASP A 27 2.40 9.65 -7.65
C ASP A 27 2.68 8.68 -8.79
N VAL A 28 2.48 7.38 -8.54
CA VAL A 28 2.68 6.33 -9.54
C VAL A 28 1.75 6.48 -10.75
N GLU A 29 0.58 7.10 -10.57
CA GLU A 29 -0.36 7.39 -11.65
C GLU A 29 0.06 8.64 -12.46
N SER A 30 1.14 9.34 -12.07
CA SER A 30 1.61 10.58 -12.69
C SER A 30 3.13 10.70 -12.62
N LEU A 31 3.85 9.62 -12.96
CA LEU A 31 5.31 9.59 -12.96
C LEU A 31 5.89 10.57 -14.01
N PRO A 32 6.93 11.35 -13.67
CA PRO A 32 7.68 12.12 -14.64
C PRO A 32 8.29 11.20 -15.71
N ALA A 33 8.27 11.64 -16.97
CA ALA A 33 8.80 10.84 -18.09
C ALA A 33 10.32 10.63 -18.04
N ASP A 34 11.01 11.49 -17.30
CA ASP A 34 12.46 11.51 -17.08
C ASP A 34 12.85 10.94 -15.71
N LEU A 35 11.91 10.36 -14.96
CA LEU A 35 12.22 9.70 -13.69
C LEU A 35 13.04 8.43 -13.96
N ASP A 36 14.32 8.47 -13.56
CA ASP A 36 15.20 7.32 -13.59
C ASP A 36 15.33 6.71 -12.18
N THR A 37 14.74 5.52 -12.01
CA THR A 37 14.72 4.81 -10.73
C THR A 37 16.10 4.28 -10.30
N GLU A 38 17.05 4.14 -11.22
CA GLU A 38 18.41 3.69 -10.93
C GLU A 38 19.23 4.71 -10.14
N THR A 39 18.83 5.99 -10.21
CA THR A 39 19.52 7.11 -9.53
C THR A 39 19.29 7.16 -8.03
N PHE A 40 18.33 6.39 -7.50
CA PHE A 40 18.01 6.38 -6.08
C PHE A 40 18.79 5.30 -5.32
N ASP A 41 19.31 5.68 -4.15
CA ASP A 41 19.99 4.75 -3.23
C ASP A 41 19.02 3.80 -2.52
N ALA A 42 17.75 4.19 -2.39
CA ALA A 42 16.69 3.38 -1.77
C ALA A 42 15.32 3.75 -2.36
N ILE A 43 14.40 2.77 -2.44
CA ILE A 43 13.08 2.96 -3.03
C ILE A 43 11.99 2.53 -2.05
N LEU A 44 10.98 3.40 -1.85
CA LEU A 44 9.82 3.12 -1.02
C LEU A 44 8.56 3.17 -1.88
N VAL A 45 7.82 2.05 -1.95
CA VAL A 45 6.57 1.97 -2.71
C VAL A 45 5.38 1.99 -1.76
N GLY A 46 4.41 2.85 -2.05
CA GLY A 46 3.20 3.01 -1.26
C GLY A 46 1.96 2.60 -2.03
N SER A 47 1.05 1.86 -1.39
CA SER A 47 -0.22 1.49 -2.01
C SER A 47 -1.39 1.56 -1.05
N SER A 48 -2.59 1.66 -1.59
CA SER A 48 -3.82 1.52 -0.82
C SER A 48 -4.70 0.43 -1.40
N ILE A 49 -5.40 -0.30 -0.53
CA ILE A 49 -6.31 -1.36 -0.93
C ILE A 49 -7.66 -0.78 -1.29
N HIS A 50 -8.02 -0.89 -2.57
CA HIS A 50 -9.34 -0.55 -3.09
C HIS A 50 -9.98 -1.81 -3.67
N ILE A 51 -11.10 -2.24 -3.09
CA ILE A 51 -11.86 -3.42 -3.55
C ILE A 51 -11.01 -4.69 -3.56
N GLY A 52 -10.29 -4.90 -2.45
CA GLY A 52 -9.55 -6.13 -2.20
C GLY A 52 -8.29 -6.30 -3.05
N LYS A 53 -7.78 -5.23 -3.66
CA LYS A 53 -6.54 -5.26 -4.43
C LYS A 53 -5.77 -3.95 -4.35
N HIS A 54 -4.46 -4.05 -4.57
CA HIS A 54 -3.61 -2.93 -4.89
C HIS A 54 -4.02 -2.27 -6.22
N HIS A 55 -3.74 -0.97 -6.34
CA HIS A 55 -3.88 -0.24 -7.59
C HIS A 55 -3.01 -0.88 -8.68
N GLU A 56 -3.54 -0.94 -9.90
CA GLU A 56 -2.86 -1.51 -11.06
C GLU A 56 -1.55 -0.79 -11.38
N ALA A 57 -1.55 0.55 -11.35
CA ALA A 57 -0.36 1.36 -11.55
C ALA A 57 0.79 1.03 -10.57
N VAL A 58 0.48 0.63 -9.33
CA VAL A 58 1.51 0.18 -8.37
C VAL A 58 2.11 -1.15 -8.80
N ARG A 59 1.28 -2.08 -9.29
CA ARG A 59 1.74 -3.38 -9.78
C ARG A 59 2.62 -3.20 -11.01
N GLU A 60 2.16 -2.42 -11.98
CA GLU A 60 2.91 -2.11 -13.20
C GLU A 60 4.26 -1.45 -12.88
N PHE A 61 4.29 -0.54 -11.90
CA PHE A 61 5.54 0.08 -11.46
C PHE A 61 6.51 -0.94 -10.85
N VAL A 62 6.03 -1.82 -9.97
CA VAL A 62 6.87 -2.86 -9.35
C VAL A 62 7.39 -3.81 -10.42
N ASP A 63 6.52 -4.28 -11.32
CA ASP A 63 6.90 -5.21 -12.39
C ASP A 63 7.92 -4.58 -13.34
N SER A 64 7.73 -3.31 -13.72
CA SER A 64 8.63 -2.58 -14.63
C SER A 64 9.98 -2.23 -14.00
N ASN A 65 10.07 -2.19 -12.67
CA ASN A 65 11.28 -1.83 -11.92
C ASN A 65 11.80 -3.00 -11.08
N ASN A 66 11.39 -4.23 -11.38
CA ASN A 66 11.66 -5.38 -10.52
C ASN A 66 13.17 -5.60 -10.28
N GLU A 67 13.99 -5.47 -11.32
CA GLU A 67 15.43 -5.67 -11.21
C GLU A 67 16.06 -4.70 -10.20
N ILE A 68 15.77 -3.39 -10.32
CA ILE A 68 16.33 -2.38 -9.42
C ILE A 68 15.78 -2.52 -7.99
N LEU A 69 14.49 -2.86 -7.86
CA LEU A 69 13.84 -3.07 -6.57
C LEU A 69 14.41 -4.27 -5.80
N ASN A 70 14.97 -5.26 -6.49
CA ASN A 70 15.60 -6.44 -5.88
C ASN A 70 17.09 -6.26 -5.55
N VAL A 71 17.75 -5.21 -6.05
CA VAL A 71 19.18 -4.95 -5.79
C VAL A 71 19.44 -3.68 -4.97
N ARG A 72 18.39 -2.97 -4.58
CA ARG A 72 18.45 -1.77 -3.73
C ARG A 72 17.76 -2.02 -2.38
N PRO A 73 18.15 -1.30 -1.33
CA PRO A 73 17.33 -1.17 -0.14
C PRO A 73 15.92 -0.71 -0.51
N THR A 74 14.91 -1.49 -0.13
CA THR A 74 13.52 -1.17 -0.44
C THR A 74 12.59 -1.26 0.75
N GLY A 75 11.52 -0.48 0.69
CA GLY A 75 10.42 -0.58 1.62
C GLY A 75 9.08 -0.60 0.90
N PHE A 76 8.07 -1.14 1.57
CA PHE A 76 6.69 -1.07 1.13
C PHE A 76 5.79 -0.56 2.25
N PHE A 77 4.79 0.24 1.91
CA PHE A 77 3.72 0.53 2.84
C PHE A 77 2.33 0.41 2.23
N GLN A 78 1.40 -0.09 3.04
CA GLN A 78 0.03 -0.33 2.64
C GLN A 78 -0.93 0.47 3.53
N LEU A 79 -1.91 1.12 2.88
CA LEU A 79 -3.09 1.61 3.56
C LEU A 79 -4.29 0.70 3.29
N SER A 80 -4.92 0.19 4.34
CA SER A 80 -6.15 -0.59 4.20
C SER A 80 -7.10 -0.32 5.36
N LEU A 81 -8.39 -0.58 5.16
CA LEU A 81 -9.37 -0.51 6.24
C LEU A 81 -9.18 -1.62 7.27
N SER A 82 -8.73 -2.79 6.82
CA SER A 82 -8.48 -3.95 7.68
C SER A 82 -7.30 -3.67 8.62
N SER A 83 -6.29 -2.92 8.15
CA SER A 83 -5.20 -2.38 8.99
C SER A 83 -5.66 -1.38 10.05
N ALA A 84 -6.92 -0.92 10.00
CA ALA A 84 -7.48 -0.03 11.01
C ALA A 84 -8.17 -0.76 12.16
N VAL A 85 -8.40 -2.07 12.04
CA VAL A 85 -9.15 -2.87 13.03
C VAL A 85 -8.19 -3.81 13.74
N ASP A 86 -8.16 -3.74 15.07
CA ASP A 86 -7.32 -4.60 15.91
C ASP A 86 -8.01 -5.93 16.20
N GLU A 87 -8.27 -6.70 15.13
CA GLU A 87 -8.86 -8.03 15.17
C GLU A 87 -8.00 -8.99 14.31
N PRO A 88 -7.73 -10.23 14.76
CA PRO A 88 -6.79 -11.13 14.10
C PRO A 88 -7.12 -11.43 12.62
N GLU A 89 -8.41 -11.58 12.29
CA GLU A 89 -8.86 -11.85 10.92
C GLU A 89 -8.55 -10.68 9.98
N GLN A 90 -8.68 -9.45 10.48
CA GLN A 90 -8.48 -8.23 9.70
C GLN A 90 -6.99 -7.92 9.53
N GLN A 91 -6.17 -8.28 10.52
CA GLN A 91 -4.71 -8.26 10.38
C GLN A 91 -4.24 -9.29 9.34
N ALA A 92 -4.80 -10.50 9.35
CA ALA A 92 -4.51 -11.52 8.36
C ALA A 92 -4.94 -11.09 6.95
N GLU A 93 -6.13 -10.51 6.79
CA GLU A 93 -6.60 -9.97 5.51
C GLU A 93 -5.66 -8.86 4.99
N ALA A 94 -5.20 -7.96 5.87
CA ALA A 94 -4.26 -6.91 5.49
C ALA A 94 -2.90 -7.47 5.04
N ALA A 95 -2.41 -8.54 5.68
CA ALA A 95 -1.18 -9.23 5.29
C ALA A 95 -1.34 -9.96 3.96
N GLN A 96 -2.47 -10.63 3.73
CA GLN A 96 -2.75 -11.35 2.48
C GLN A 96 -2.62 -10.45 1.25
N TYR A 97 -3.12 -9.21 1.30
CA TYR A 97 -2.98 -8.29 0.16
C TYR A 97 -1.52 -8.00 -0.20
N VAL A 98 -0.66 -7.93 0.81
CA VAL A 98 0.78 -7.73 0.65
C VAL A 98 1.44 -8.97 0.04
N ASP A 99 1.11 -10.16 0.57
CA ASP A 99 1.64 -11.42 0.06
C ASP A 99 1.26 -11.63 -1.42
N GLU A 100 0.01 -11.35 -1.79
CA GLU A 100 -0.47 -11.41 -3.18
C GLU A 100 0.29 -10.46 -4.13
N LEU A 101 0.80 -9.34 -3.64
CA LEU A 101 1.62 -8.43 -4.44
C LEU A 101 3.02 -9.01 -4.66
N PHE A 102 3.64 -9.55 -3.61
CA PHE A 102 5.01 -10.04 -3.66
C PHE A 102 5.14 -11.36 -4.40
N GLU A 103 4.21 -12.30 -4.20
CA GLU A 103 4.20 -13.58 -4.93
C GLU A 103 4.09 -13.37 -6.44
N ARG A 104 3.39 -12.33 -6.88
CA ARG A 104 3.19 -12.05 -8.30
C ARG A 104 4.34 -11.30 -8.94
N SER A 105 5.00 -10.44 -8.18
CA SER A 105 6.05 -9.56 -8.68
C SER A 105 7.46 -10.12 -8.49
N ASP A 106 7.65 -11.16 -7.67
CA ASP A 106 8.98 -11.62 -7.24
C ASP A 106 9.84 -10.47 -6.65
N TRP A 107 9.21 -9.60 -5.88
CA TRP A 107 9.85 -8.51 -5.15
C TRP A 107 9.51 -8.61 -3.67
N HIS A 108 10.55 -8.59 -2.83
CA HIS A 108 10.43 -8.71 -1.38
C HIS A 108 11.13 -7.53 -0.68
N PRO A 109 10.38 -6.50 -0.23
CA PRO A 109 10.96 -5.32 0.40
C PRO A 109 11.57 -5.62 1.78
N ASP A 110 12.63 -4.91 2.14
CA ASP A 110 13.33 -5.07 3.43
C ASP A 110 12.47 -4.66 4.63
N LYS A 111 11.50 -3.78 4.40
CA LYS A 111 10.62 -3.21 5.44
C LYS A 111 9.19 -3.08 4.91
N ILE A 112 8.22 -3.48 5.73
CA ILE A 112 6.80 -3.37 5.41
C ILE A 112 6.10 -2.57 6.52
N GLY A 113 5.32 -1.56 6.13
CA GLY A 113 4.48 -0.77 7.03
C GLY A 113 3.00 -0.89 6.69
N LEU A 114 2.19 -1.40 7.62
CA LEU A 114 0.73 -1.49 7.46
C LEU A 114 0.05 -0.37 8.24
N PHE A 115 -0.76 0.44 7.55
CA PHE A 115 -1.42 1.60 8.13
C PHE A 115 -2.93 1.53 7.93
N GLY A 116 -3.70 1.71 9.01
CA GLY A 116 -5.17 1.78 8.96
C GLY A 116 -5.75 3.00 8.24
N GLY A 117 -4.89 3.90 7.74
CA GLY A 117 -5.27 5.23 7.27
C GLY A 117 -5.64 6.18 8.42
N ALA A 118 -5.40 7.48 8.23
CA ALA A 118 -5.75 8.49 9.24
C ALA A 118 -7.24 8.84 9.15
N LEU A 119 -8.11 8.08 9.83
CA LEU A 119 -9.56 8.31 9.81
C LEU A 119 -10.08 8.69 11.19
N ARG A 120 -10.76 9.85 11.24
CA ARG A 120 -11.40 10.40 12.44
C ARG A 120 -12.38 9.38 13.03
N TYR A 121 -12.50 9.33 14.35
CA TYR A 121 -13.38 8.40 15.09
C TYR A 121 -14.83 8.33 14.56
N SER A 122 -15.37 9.44 14.04
CA SER A 122 -16.71 9.48 13.43
C SER A 122 -16.86 8.65 12.15
N LYS A 123 -15.76 8.34 11.45
CA LYS A 123 -15.75 7.52 10.24
C LYS A 123 -15.66 6.02 10.56
N TYR A 124 -15.25 5.63 11.77
CA TYR A 124 -15.08 4.23 12.16
C TYR A 124 -16.37 3.40 12.03
N GLY A 125 -17.54 3.97 12.34
CA GLY A 125 -18.83 3.30 12.12
C GLY A 125 -19.19 3.09 10.64
N PHE A 126 -18.85 4.04 9.77
CA PHE A 126 -19.02 3.90 8.32
C PHE A 126 -18.06 2.85 7.75
N LEU A 127 -16.84 2.77 8.27
CA LEU A 127 -15.83 1.79 7.86
C LEU A 127 -16.18 0.37 8.30
N LYS A 128 -16.60 0.18 9.57
CA LYS A 128 -17.16 -1.11 10.01
C LYS A 128 -18.29 -1.55 9.09
N ARG A 129 -19.18 -0.64 8.68
CA ARG A 129 -20.24 -0.94 7.72
C ARG A 129 -19.71 -1.32 6.34
N LEU A 130 -18.65 -0.66 5.84
CA LEU A 130 -18.05 -0.98 4.55
C LEU A 130 -17.28 -2.31 4.58
N LEU A 131 -16.58 -2.60 5.68
CA LEU A 131 -15.90 -3.87 5.96
C LEU A 131 -16.91 -5.00 6.05
N LEU A 132 -17.96 -4.86 6.88
CA LEU A 132 -19.06 -5.82 6.98
C LEU A 132 -19.75 -6.02 5.62
N LYS A 133 -19.91 -4.96 4.82
CA LYS A 133 -20.43 -5.10 3.44
C LYS A 133 -19.48 -5.87 2.52
N ARG A 134 -18.16 -5.74 2.68
CA ARG A 134 -17.18 -6.54 1.93
C ARG A 134 -17.21 -8.00 2.33
N ILE A 135 -17.17 -8.28 3.64
CA ILE A 135 -17.28 -9.64 4.17
C ILE A 135 -18.59 -10.28 3.72
N ALA A 136 -19.72 -9.57 3.85
CA ALA A 136 -21.01 -10.03 3.36
C ALA A 136 -20.99 -10.34 1.87
N LYS A 137 -20.36 -9.48 1.04
CA LYS A 137 -20.23 -9.72 -0.40
C LYS A 137 -19.37 -10.96 -0.72
N GLY A 138 -18.33 -11.22 0.07
CA GLY A 138 -17.53 -12.45 -0.04
C GLY A 138 -18.30 -13.70 0.40
N ALA A 139 -19.06 -13.62 1.50
CA ALA A 139 -19.86 -14.72 2.03
C ALA A 139 -21.08 -15.08 1.16
N THR A 140 -21.65 -14.12 0.42
CA THR A 140 -22.75 -14.39 -0.52
C THR A 140 -22.30 -14.93 -1.88
N GLY A 141 -20.98 -15.08 -2.11
CA GLY A 141 -20.44 -15.58 -3.38
C GLY A 141 -20.42 -17.11 -3.54
N ASP A 142 -20.76 -17.86 -2.49
CA ASP A 142 -20.64 -19.33 -2.44
C ASP A 142 -21.92 -20.04 -1.98
N VAL A 143 -23.09 -19.41 -2.22
CA VAL A 143 -24.40 -20.02 -2.04
C VAL A 143 -25.19 -20.01 -3.35
N ASP A 144 -24.62 -20.66 -4.36
CA ASP A 144 -25.38 -21.26 -5.45
C ASP A 144 -24.73 -22.62 -5.78
N THR A 145 -25.12 -23.65 -5.04
CA THR A 145 -25.04 -25.05 -5.48
C THR A 145 -26.25 -25.81 -4.98
#